data_AF-A0A9P3LCY6-F1
#
_entry.id   AF-A0A9P3LCY6-F1
#
_cell.length_a   1.000
_cell.length_b   1.000
_cell.length_c   1.000
_cell.angle_alpha   90.00
_cell.angle_beta   90.00
_cell.angle_gamma   90.00
#
_symmetry.space_group_name_H-M   'P 1'
#
loop_
_entity.id
_entity.type
_entity.pdbx_description
1 polymer ?
#
loop_
_entity_poly.entity_id
_entity_poly.type
_entity_poly.pdbx_seq_one_letter_code
_entity_poly.pdbx_strand_id
1 'polypeptide(L)'
;MQYVDVFIPGSAIYVYGILSNSTLGAYGASDISFFIDDVLARTFSVIPSGPEGVYSYNQLLLSVDSLEDGPHKLVLQNGHIGGAYSLVLLDYIIYTANSPSPSVSKSSILATFTSIAAPSSTETLQRVISKPCTSQSFTTLSVTSPSPPSHLPTAGRTQERAGAARAAIICVATISVLALAVLTWKNRKRRQATWEHADHATAWRRPVPHNLYDVVPYLLSTTQVNLRRHKEEPSLQQQESAQSSAVITGTGTPADSEDPPTYQAAIGSAV
;
A
#
# COMPACT_ATOMS: atom_id res chain seq x y z
N MET A 1 3.70 5.06 6.51
CA MET A 1 3.90 3.61 6.67
C MET A 1 3.15 3.20 7.92
N GLN A 2 2.40 2.11 7.83
CA GLN A 2 1.63 1.54 8.95
C GLN A 2 2.19 0.15 9.24
N TYR A 3 2.22 -0.21 10.52
CA TYR A 3 2.74 -1.49 11.00
C TYR A 3 1.67 -2.21 11.79
N VAL A 4 1.64 -3.53 11.68
CA VAL A 4 0.81 -4.42 12.49
C VAL A 4 1.70 -5.55 12.99
N ASP A 5 1.75 -5.73 14.31
CA ASP A 5 2.56 -6.75 14.96
C ASP A 5 1.67 -7.86 15.51
N VAL A 6 2.04 -9.11 15.27
CA VAL A 6 1.33 -10.31 15.73
C VAL A 6 2.34 -11.31 16.30
N PHE A 7 2.07 -11.83 17.49
CA PHE A 7 2.89 -12.88 18.09
C PHE A 7 2.27 -14.25 17.79
N ILE A 8 3.08 -15.14 17.21
CA ILE A 8 2.63 -16.45 16.73
C ILE A 8 3.58 -17.52 17.27
N PRO A 9 3.11 -18.51 18.05
CA PRO A 9 3.91 -19.67 18.40
C PRO A 9 3.93 -20.66 17.25
N GLY A 10 5.09 -21.20 16.89
CA GLY A 10 5.13 -22.21 15.84
C GLY A 10 6.45 -22.50 15.18
N SER A 11 6.36 -23.27 14.09
CA SER A 11 7.47 -23.60 13.19
C SER A 11 7.18 -23.25 11.73
N ALA A 12 5.96 -22.81 11.40
CA ALA A 12 5.57 -22.40 10.07
C ALA A 12 4.49 -21.32 10.13
N ILE A 13 4.52 -20.38 9.19
CA ILE A 13 3.59 -19.25 9.05
C ILE A 13 3.20 -19.09 7.58
N TYR A 14 1.90 -19.03 7.32
CA TYR A 14 1.31 -18.73 6.02
C TYR A 14 0.34 -17.57 6.17
N VAL A 15 0.54 -16.50 5.41
CA VAL A 15 -0.30 -15.31 5.45
C VAL A 15 -1.10 -15.23 4.16
N TYR A 16 -2.42 -15.17 4.30
CA TYR A 16 -3.35 -14.99 3.20
C TYR A 16 -4.01 -13.62 3.30
N GLY A 17 -4.20 -12.98 2.15
CA GLY A 17 -4.82 -11.67 2.05
C GLY A 17 -5.81 -11.55 0.90
N ILE A 18 -6.36 -10.35 0.78
CA ILE A 18 -7.27 -9.95 -0.28
C ILE A 18 -6.56 -8.89 -1.12
N LEU A 19 -6.50 -9.08 -2.44
CA LEU A 19 -5.92 -8.13 -3.38
C LEU A 19 -7.03 -7.35 -4.08
N SER A 20 -6.88 -6.03 -4.17
CA SER A 20 -7.71 -5.21 -5.04
C SER A 20 -7.21 -5.35 -6.46
N ASN A 21 -8.10 -5.69 -7.40
CA ASN A 21 -7.77 -5.67 -8.83
C ASN A 21 -8.10 -4.31 -9.47
N SER A 22 -8.58 -3.34 -8.69
CA SER A 22 -9.04 -2.04 -9.21
C SER A 22 -7.87 -1.18 -9.68
N THR A 23 -7.83 -0.82 -10.96
CA THR A 23 -6.85 0.12 -11.52
C THR A 23 -7.14 1.58 -11.19
N LEU A 24 -8.32 1.87 -10.64
CA LEU A 24 -8.79 3.22 -10.35
C LEU A 24 -8.62 3.56 -8.87
N GLY A 25 -8.07 4.75 -8.64
CA GLY A 25 -7.74 5.27 -7.33
C GLY A 25 -6.31 4.93 -6.87
N ALA A 26 -5.83 5.66 -5.87
CA ALA A 26 -4.51 5.45 -5.29
C ALA A 26 -4.41 4.19 -4.39
N TYR A 27 -5.47 3.37 -4.30
CA TYR A 27 -5.56 2.27 -3.33
C TYR A 27 -5.66 0.89 -4.00
N GLY A 28 -5.40 0.81 -5.29
CA GLY A 28 -5.44 -0.46 -6.02
C GLY A 28 -4.16 -1.28 -5.86
N ALA A 29 -3.00 -0.61 -5.72
CA ALA A 29 -1.73 -1.30 -5.52
C ALA A 29 -1.66 -1.92 -4.12
N SER A 30 -0.98 -3.06 -4.03
CA SER A 30 -0.58 -3.67 -2.77
C SER A 30 0.94 -3.73 -2.73
N ASP A 31 1.52 -3.22 -1.65
CA ASP A 31 2.96 -3.20 -1.38
C ASP A 31 3.15 -3.45 0.11
N ILE A 32 3.66 -4.64 0.44
CA ILE A 32 3.66 -5.21 1.78
C ILE A 32 5.04 -5.79 2.06
N SER A 33 5.62 -5.43 3.21
CA SER A 33 6.82 -6.09 3.72
C SER A 33 6.48 -6.89 4.98
N PHE A 34 6.94 -8.13 5.03
CA PHE A 34 6.78 -9.04 6.15
C PHE A 34 8.12 -9.22 6.85
N PHE A 35 8.14 -9.02 8.16
CA PHE A 35 9.30 -9.30 9.00
C PHE A 35 8.94 -10.40 10.00
N ILE A 36 9.87 -11.30 10.23
CA ILE A 36 9.80 -12.33 11.28
C ILE A 36 10.98 -12.08 12.20
N ASP A 37 10.72 -11.85 13.48
CA ASP A 37 11.73 -11.57 14.49
C ASP A 37 12.67 -10.42 14.10
N ASP A 38 12.06 -9.33 13.61
CA ASP A 38 12.72 -8.12 13.10
C ASP A 38 13.60 -8.30 11.85
N VAL A 39 13.58 -9.49 11.24
CA VAL A 39 14.28 -9.80 9.99
C VAL A 39 13.29 -9.78 8.83
N LEU A 40 13.62 -9.07 7.74
CA LEU A 40 12.80 -9.04 6.53
C LEU A 40 12.71 -10.45 5.94
N ALA A 41 11.51 -11.04 5.99
CA ALA A 41 11.24 -12.38 5.47
C ALA A 41 10.79 -12.33 4.01
N ARG A 42 9.91 -11.38 3.65
CA ARG A 42 9.39 -11.24 2.29
C ARG A 42 8.88 -9.84 1.98
N THR A 43 8.99 -9.44 0.73
CA THR A 43 8.24 -8.31 0.16
C THR A 43 7.23 -8.84 -0.87
N PHE A 44 6.05 -8.24 -0.88
CA PHE A 44 4.95 -8.56 -1.79
C PHE A 44 4.49 -7.27 -2.44
N SER A 45 4.57 -7.18 -3.77
CA SER A 45 4.10 -6.03 -4.52
C SER A 45 3.29 -6.47 -5.73
N VAL A 46 2.09 -5.91 -5.87
CA VAL A 46 1.19 -6.14 -7.00
C VAL A 46 0.61 -4.81 -7.44
N ILE A 47 0.70 -4.56 -8.75
CA ILE A 47 -0.01 -3.47 -9.41
C ILE A 47 -1.29 -4.07 -10.02
N PRO A 48 -2.47 -3.53 -9.70
CA PRO A 48 -3.74 -4.02 -10.21
C PRO A 48 -3.79 -3.85 -11.73
N SER A 49 -4.39 -4.82 -12.41
CA SER A 49 -4.62 -4.80 -13.86
C SER A 49 -6.06 -5.17 -14.26
N GLY A 50 -6.94 -5.38 -13.27
CA GLY A 50 -8.30 -5.83 -13.49
C GLY A 50 -9.35 -4.72 -13.50
N PRO A 51 -10.62 -5.09 -13.72
CA PRO A 51 -11.73 -4.15 -13.64
C PRO A 51 -11.93 -3.62 -12.21
N GLU A 52 -12.54 -2.44 -12.11
CA GLU A 52 -12.84 -1.79 -10.84
C GLU A 52 -13.72 -2.64 -9.92
N GLY A 53 -13.50 -2.51 -8.61
CA GLY A 53 -14.34 -3.13 -7.59
C GLY A 53 -14.22 -4.65 -7.45
N VAL A 54 -13.32 -5.29 -8.21
CA VAL A 54 -13.06 -6.72 -8.11
C VAL A 54 -11.95 -6.99 -7.09
N TYR A 55 -12.20 -7.94 -6.20
CA TYR A 55 -11.26 -8.39 -5.18
C TYR A 55 -10.92 -9.86 -5.36
N SER A 56 -9.64 -10.20 -5.19
CA SER A 56 -9.13 -11.57 -5.19
C SER A 56 -8.87 -12.00 -3.75
N TYR A 57 -9.61 -13.01 -3.27
CA TYR A 57 -9.50 -13.55 -1.91
C TYR A 57 -8.50 -14.71 -1.85
N ASN A 58 -8.14 -15.16 -0.64
CA ASN A 58 -7.26 -16.30 -0.42
C ASN A 58 -5.91 -16.20 -1.16
N GLN A 59 -5.36 -14.98 -1.28
CA GLN A 59 -4.09 -14.77 -1.96
C GLN A 59 -2.94 -15.03 -0.99
N LEU A 60 -2.08 -16.00 -1.30
CA LEU A 60 -0.91 -16.31 -0.49
C LEU A 60 0.13 -15.18 -0.62
N LEU A 61 0.34 -14.44 0.47
CA LEU A 61 1.26 -13.30 0.52
C LEU A 61 2.63 -13.69 1.10
N LEU A 62 2.64 -14.57 2.10
CA LEU A 62 3.83 -15.09 2.76
C LEU A 62 3.67 -16.58 3.03
N SER A 63 4.75 -17.33 2.83
CA SER A 63 4.86 -18.75 3.18
C SER A 63 6.25 -19.00 3.74
N VAL A 64 6.33 -19.41 5.01
CA VAL A 64 7.56 -19.84 5.67
C VAL A 64 7.24 -21.15 6.37
N ASP A 65 7.93 -22.21 5.99
CA ASP A 65 7.66 -23.59 6.42
C ASP A 65 8.63 -24.10 7.49
N SER A 66 9.75 -23.41 7.69
CA SER A 66 10.90 -23.89 8.48
C SER A 66 11.44 -22.81 9.42
N LEU A 67 10.69 -22.50 10.46
CA LEU A 67 11.12 -21.68 11.59
C LEU A 67 11.56 -22.58 12.76
N GLU A 68 12.44 -22.06 13.61
CA GLU A 68 12.73 -22.68 14.90
C GLU A 68 11.45 -22.74 15.73
N ASP A 69 11.12 -23.89 16.31
CA ASP A 69 9.89 -24.02 17.08
C ASP A 69 9.88 -23.08 18.30
N GLY A 70 9.00 -22.08 18.29
CA GLY A 70 8.99 -21.07 19.34
C GLY A 70 8.04 -19.90 19.08
N PRO A 71 8.03 -18.91 19.98
CA PRO A 71 7.29 -17.67 19.77
C PRO A 71 8.00 -16.78 18.74
N HIS A 72 7.31 -16.44 17.66
CA HIS A 72 7.79 -15.51 16.64
C HIS A 72 6.99 -14.22 16.63
N LYS A 73 7.67 -13.11 16.35
CA LYS A 73 7.03 -11.81 16.08
C LYS A 73 6.90 -11.61 14.57
N LEU A 74 5.68 -11.70 14.06
CA LEU A 74 5.34 -11.34 12.69
C LEU A 74 4.98 -9.85 12.64
N VAL A 75 5.69 -9.08 11.81
CA VAL A 75 5.38 -7.69 11.53
C VAL A 75 4.97 -7.55 10.07
N LEU A 76 3.82 -6.94 9.85
CA LEU A 76 3.35 -6.52 8.53
C LEU A 76 3.54 -5.01 8.40
N GLN A 77 4.27 -4.58 7.38
CA GLN A 77 4.44 -3.18 7.01
C GLN A 77 3.71 -2.87 5.71
N ASN A 78 2.81 -1.89 5.75
CA ASN A 78 2.14 -1.36 4.55
C ASN A 78 2.99 -0.25 3.90
N GLY A 79 3.44 -0.53 2.67
CA GLY A 79 4.20 0.35 1.81
C GLY A 79 5.66 0.55 2.24
N HIS A 80 6.46 1.11 1.33
CA HIS A 80 7.81 1.60 1.63
C HIS A 80 7.99 3.09 1.30
N ILE A 81 9.07 3.70 1.79
CA ILE A 81 9.39 5.11 1.49
C ILE A 81 9.64 5.24 -0.02
N GLY A 82 8.87 6.11 -0.67
CA GLY A 82 8.94 6.31 -2.12
C GLY A 82 8.12 5.29 -2.94
N GLY A 83 7.46 4.33 -2.28
CA GLY A 83 6.56 3.37 -2.91
C GLY A 83 5.22 3.98 -3.33
N ALA A 84 4.45 3.20 -4.10
CA ALA A 84 3.08 3.55 -4.43
C ALA A 84 2.19 3.57 -3.16
N TYR A 85 1.10 4.34 -3.21
CA TYR A 85 0.06 4.21 -2.21
C TYR A 85 -0.49 2.78 -2.25
N SER A 86 -0.53 2.12 -1.09
CA SER A 86 -0.86 0.71 -0.98
C SER A 86 -2.03 0.47 -0.03
N LEU A 87 -2.92 -0.43 -0.45
CA LEU A 87 -3.99 -0.98 0.37
C LEU A 87 -3.60 -2.40 0.80
N VAL A 88 -3.70 -2.64 2.10
CA VAL A 88 -3.51 -3.96 2.69
C VAL A 88 -4.82 -4.44 3.28
N LEU A 89 -5.29 -5.57 2.78
CA LEU A 89 -6.44 -6.29 3.32
C LEU A 89 -5.96 -7.68 3.72
N LEU A 90 -5.80 -7.89 5.01
CA LEU A 90 -5.46 -9.20 5.57
C LEU A 90 -6.73 -10.07 5.65
N ASP A 91 -6.63 -11.34 5.26
CA ASP A 91 -7.73 -12.30 5.34
C ASP A 91 -7.56 -13.18 6.58
N TYR A 92 -6.55 -14.06 6.57
CA TYR A 92 -6.23 -14.94 7.69
C TYR A 92 -4.75 -15.35 7.69
N ILE A 93 -4.32 -15.86 8.83
CA ILE A 93 -2.98 -16.41 9.06
C ILE A 93 -3.12 -17.85 9.51
N ILE A 94 -2.41 -18.76 8.87
CA ILE A 94 -2.27 -20.17 9.28
C ILE A 94 -0.88 -20.34 9.85
N TYR A 95 -0.76 -21.03 10.98
CA TYR A 95 0.52 -21.38 11.58
C TYR A 95 0.49 -22.80 12.12
N THR A 96 1.65 -23.44 12.16
CA THR A 96 1.81 -24.70 12.90
C THR A 96 2.17 -24.36 14.32
N ALA A 97 1.59 -25.05 15.29
CA ALA A 97 2.04 -24.97 16.67
C ALA A 97 2.36 -26.38 17.13
N ASN A 98 3.61 -26.61 17.57
CA ASN A 98 3.92 -27.82 18.31
C ASN A 98 3.37 -27.63 19.72
N SER A 99 2.06 -27.84 19.89
CA SER A 99 1.56 -28.04 21.24
C SER A 99 2.20 -29.34 21.73
N PRO A 100 3.00 -29.36 22.82
CA PRO A 100 3.20 -30.61 23.52
C PRO A 100 1.79 -31.05 23.90
N SER A 101 1.27 -32.10 23.25
CA SER A 101 -0.09 -32.62 23.43
C SER A 101 -0.45 -32.51 24.91
N PRO A 102 -1.29 -31.54 25.32
CA PRO A 102 -1.69 -31.48 26.71
C PRO A 102 -2.56 -32.71 26.90
N SER A 103 -2.15 -33.62 27.76
CA SER A 103 -3.08 -34.57 28.37
C SER A 103 -4.20 -33.74 29.02
N VAL A 104 -5.28 -33.53 28.26
CA VAL A 104 -6.57 -32.95 28.61
C VAL A 104 -6.54 -31.90 29.73
N SER A 105 -6.54 -30.63 29.36
CA SER A 105 -7.38 -29.62 30.01
C SER A 105 -7.66 -28.51 29.00
N LYS A 106 -8.87 -28.53 28.46
CA LYS A 106 -9.39 -27.57 27.48
C LYS A 106 -9.37 -26.17 28.10
N SER A 107 -8.41 -25.33 27.72
CA SER A 107 -8.48 -23.88 27.95
C SER A 107 -8.39 -23.19 26.60
N SER A 108 -9.53 -22.63 26.17
CA SER A 108 -9.66 -21.88 24.92
C SER A 108 -8.89 -20.56 25.04
N ILE A 109 -7.80 -20.42 24.29
CA ILE A 109 -7.09 -19.15 24.15
C ILE A 109 -7.88 -18.31 23.14
N LEU A 110 -8.62 -17.31 23.63
CA LEU A 110 -9.16 -16.24 22.80
C LEU A 110 -7.99 -15.36 22.33
N ALA A 111 -7.82 -15.21 21.02
CA ALA A 111 -6.97 -14.16 20.48
C ALA A 111 -7.61 -12.79 20.78
N THR A 112 -7.01 -12.04 21.69
CA THR A 112 -7.41 -10.65 22.00
C THR A 112 -6.95 -9.74 20.87
N PHE A 113 -7.81 -9.49 19.88
CA PHE A 113 -7.61 -8.41 18.93
C PHE A 113 -7.85 -7.08 19.65
N THR A 114 -6.78 -6.34 19.95
CA THR A 114 -6.89 -4.98 20.48
C THR A 114 -7.35 -4.06 19.35
N SER A 115 -8.67 -3.95 19.16
CA SER A 115 -9.27 -2.96 18.26
C SER A 115 -8.93 -1.55 18.76
N ILE A 116 -7.95 -0.90 18.13
CA ILE A 116 -7.67 0.52 18.35
C ILE A 116 -8.89 1.28 17.84
N ALA A 117 -9.74 1.72 18.76
CA ALA A 117 -10.94 2.49 18.48
C ALA A 117 -10.57 3.75 17.70
N ALA A 118 -11.21 3.93 16.55
CA ALA A 118 -11.14 5.17 15.79
C ALA A 118 -11.62 6.35 16.67
N PRO A 119 -10.98 7.53 16.60
CA PRO A 119 -11.46 8.71 17.30
C PRO A 119 -12.83 9.12 16.75
N SER A 120 -13.86 8.88 17.56
CA SER A 120 -15.24 9.33 17.35
C SER A 120 -15.25 10.85 17.13
N SER A 121 -15.38 11.26 15.88
CA SER A 121 -15.70 12.64 15.52
C SER A 121 -17.21 12.78 15.63
N THR A 122 -17.65 13.48 16.66
CA THR A 122 -19.05 13.83 16.90
C THR A 122 -19.52 14.81 15.81
N GLU A 123 -20.00 14.31 14.67
CA GLU A 123 -20.80 15.12 13.74
C GLU A 123 -22.28 14.88 13.98
N THR A 124 -22.89 15.88 14.58
CA THR A 124 -24.33 16.08 14.73
C THR A 124 -24.94 16.30 13.35
N LEU A 125 -25.66 15.30 12.80
CA LEU A 125 -26.53 15.51 11.65
C LEU A 125 -27.99 15.17 11.97
N GLN A 126 -28.84 16.13 11.64
CA GLN A 126 -30.26 16.18 11.92
C GLN A 126 -31.01 15.04 11.23
N ARG A 127 -31.85 14.40 12.04
CA ARG A 127 -32.87 13.43 11.71
C ARG A 127 -33.99 14.09 10.88
N VAL A 128 -34.00 13.88 9.57
CA VAL A 128 -35.21 14.06 8.75
C VAL A 128 -35.83 12.69 8.52
N ILE A 129 -36.99 12.51 9.13
CA ILE A 129 -37.83 11.31 9.05
C ILE A 129 -38.35 11.19 7.62
N SER A 130 -38.03 10.09 6.94
CA SER A 130 -38.78 9.64 5.78
C SER A 130 -39.09 8.14 5.87
N LYS A 131 -40.24 7.80 5.29
CA LYS A 131 -41.17 6.71 5.60
C LYS A 131 -40.68 5.31 5.20
N PRO A 132 -41.24 4.23 5.80
CA PRO A 132 -40.96 2.85 5.41
C PRO A 132 -41.91 2.36 4.31
N CYS A 133 -41.60 1.16 3.79
CA CYS A 133 -42.33 0.31 2.83
C CYS A 133 -42.04 0.62 1.35
N THR A 134 -41.79 -0.35 0.47
CA THR A 134 -42.50 -1.63 0.31
C THR A 134 -41.62 -2.61 -0.47
N SER A 135 -41.56 -3.86 -0.02
CA SER A 135 -41.08 -5.01 -0.80
C SER A 135 -42.02 -5.30 -1.96
N GLN A 136 -41.50 -5.39 -3.18
CA GLN A 136 -42.20 -6.09 -4.27
C GLN A 136 -41.22 -7.00 -5.00
N SER A 137 -41.69 -8.23 -5.18
CA SER A 137 -40.99 -9.35 -5.75
C SER A 137 -41.59 -9.69 -7.12
N PHE A 138 -40.75 -10.13 -8.06
CA PHE A 138 -41.07 -10.87 -9.30
C PHE A 138 -41.96 -10.09 -10.32
N THR A 139 -41.84 -10.20 -11.65
CA THR A 139 -41.78 -11.40 -12.50
C THR A 139 -41.47 -11.00 -13.97
N THR A 140 -40.89 -11.94 -14.73
CA THR A 140 -41.13 -12.26 -16.18
C THR A 140 -40.72 -11.35 -17.35
N LEU A 141 -39.79 -11.89 -18.14
CA LEU A 141 -39.80 -12.18 -19.60
C LEU A 141 -40.49 -11.21 -20.59
N SER A 142 -39.72 -10.69 -21.56
CA SER A 142 -40.03 -10.66 -23.02
C SER A 142 -38.75 -10.28 -23.79
N VAL A 143 -38.04 -11.19 -24.47
CA VAL A 143 -38.14 -11.49 -25.92
C VAL A 143 -38.79 -10.40 -26.76
N THR A 144 -37.99 -9.65 -27.55
CA THR A 144 -38.28 -9.34 -28.96
C THR A 144 -37.04 -8.82 -29.71
N SER A 145 -36.61 -9.58 -30.70
CA SER A 145 -35.89 -9.15 -31.90
C SER A 145 -36.95 -8.63 -32.89
N PRO A 146 -36.76 -7.53 -33.65
CA PRO A 146 -36.05 -7.62 -34.93
C PRO A 146 -35.30 -6.35 -35.42
N SER A 147 -34.61 -6.61 -36.52
CA SER A 147 -33.80 -5.87 -37.52
C SER A 147 -34.21 -4.44 -37.96
N PRO A 148 -33.38 -3.77 -38.80
CA PRO A 148 -33.22 -2.31 -38.87
C PRO A 148 -34.06 -1.63 -39.97
N PRO A 149 -34.21 -0.30 -39.90
CA PRO A 149 -34.45 0.53 -41.07
C PRO A 149 -33.29 1.50 -41.32
N SER A 150 -32.71 1.39 -42.52
CA SER A 150 -32.02 2.46 -43.24
C SER A 150 -32.95 3.67 -43.36
N HIS A 151 -32.46 4.91 -43.23
CA HIS A 151 -32.84 6.09 -44.03
C HIS A 151 -32.06 7.34 -43.56
N LEU A 152 -31.21 7.86 -44.45
CA LEU A 152 -30.87 9.28 -44.59
C LEU A 152 -32.16 10.02 -44.96
N PRO A 153 -32.44 11.29 -44.56
CA PRO A 153 -31.66 12.44 -45.07
C PRO A 153 -31.65 13.71 -44.15
N THR A 154 -31.02 14.75 -44.70
CA THR A 154 -31.45 16.17 -44.59
C THR A 154 -30.67 17.09 -43.66
N ALA A 155 -29.95 17.99 -44.35
CA ALA A 155 -29.31 19.19 -43.84
C ALA A 155 -30.30 20.15 -43.15
N GLY A 156 -29.89 20.69 -42.01
CA GLY A 156 -30.61 21.72 -41.27
C GLY A 156 -29.64 22.57 -40.48
N ARG A 157 -29.17 23.64 -41.13
CA ARG A 157 -28.18 24.61 -40.67
C ARG A 157 -28.87 25.69 -39.84
N THR A 158 -28.60 25.81 -38.54
CA THR A 158 -28.60 27.08 -37.77
C THR A 158 -28.15 26.82 -36.32
N GLN A 159 -26.86 27.02 -36.03
CA GLN A 159 -26.38 27.21 -34.66
C GLN A 159 -25.26 28.26 -34.65
N GLU A 160 -25.64 29.49 -34.97
CA GLU A 160 -24.89 30.68 -34.60
C GLU A 160 -25.67 31.42 -33.50
N ARG A 161 -24.94 31.95 -32.51
CA ARG A 161 -25.41 32.68 -31.31
C ARG A 161 -25.71 31.86 -30.04
N ALA A 162 -24.74 31.09 -29.57
CA ALA A 162 -24.65 30.73 -28.14
C ALA A 162 -23.19 30.55 -27.63
N GLY A 163 -22.21 31.20 -28.27
CA GLY A 163 -20.78 30.99 -28.01
C GLY A 163 -20.19 31.73 -26.80
N ALA A 164 -20.85 32.79 -26.29
CA ALA A 164 -20.27 33.63 -25.25
C ALA A 164 -20.50 33.12 -23.81
N ALA A 165 -21.60 32.40 -23.56
CA ALA A 165 -21.97 31.98 -22.19
C ALA A 165 -21.20 30.74 -21.70
N ARG A 166 -20.68 29.90 -22.60
CA ARG A 166 -19.99 28.65 -22.22
C ARG A 166 -18.52 28.86 -21.80
N ALA A 167 -17.87 29.91 -22.32
CA ALA A 167 -16.50 30.24 -21.93
C ALA A 167 -16.41 30.74 -20.46
N ALA A 168 -17.42 31.46 -19.98
CA ALA A 168 -17.43 31.98 -18.61
C ALA A 168 -17.46 30.88 -17.53
N ILE A 169 -18.19 29.79 -17.77
CA ILE A 169 -18.34 28.70 -16.80
C ILE A 169 -17.02 27.93 -16.61
N ILE A 170 -16.26 27.73 -17.69
CA ILE A 170 -14.95 27.04 -17.66
C ILE A 170 -13.92 27.87 -16.87
N CYS A 171 -13.93 29.20 -17.01
CA CYS A 171 -13.03 30.08 -16.26
C CYS A 171 -13.33 30.06 -14.75
N VAL A 172 -14.60 30.06 -14.34
CA VAL A 172 -14.95 30.00 -12.90
C VAL A 172 -14.54 28.67 -12.28
N ALA A 173 -14.77 27.55 -12.98
CA ALA A 173 -14.36 26.23 -12.51
C ALA A 173 -12.84 26.11 -12.33
N THR A 174 -12.05 26.57 -13.30
CA THR A 174 -10.57 26.51 -13.23
C THR A 174 -10.00 27.38 -12.11
N ILE A 175 -10.53 28.60 -11.90
CA ILE A 175 -10.12 29.45 -10.78
C ILE A 175 -10.47 28.80 -9.43
N SER A 176 -11.63 28.16 -9.31
CA SER A 176 -12.03 27.47 -8.07
C SER A 176 -11.12 26.29 -7.72
N VAL A 177 -10.71 25.49 -8.71
CA VAL A 177 -9.79 24.35 -8.52
C VAL A 177 -8.40 24.83 -8.11
N LEU A 178 -7.88 25.89 -8.76
CA LEU A 178 -6.60 26.49 -8.39
C LEU A 178 -6.62 27.08 -6.96
N ALA A 179 -7.70 27.76 -6.57
CA ALA A 179 -7.86 28.27 -5.22
C ALA A 179 -7.86 27.15 -4.16
N LEU A 180 -8.57 26.04 -4.42
CA LEU A 180 -8.57 24.87 -3.53
C LEU A 180 -7.18 24.20 -3.46
N ALA A 181 -6.46 24.10 -4.57
CA ALA A 181 -5.09 23.58 -4.60
C ALA A 181 -4.13 24.44 -3.76
N VAL A 182 -4.24 25.78 -3.85
CA VAL A 182 -3.43 26.70 -3.03
C VAL A 182 -3.79 26.62 -1.55
N LEU A 183 -5.09 26.51 -1.21
CA LEU A 183 -5.54 26.38 0.19
C LEU A 183 -5.07 25.06 0.81
N THR A 184 -5.18 23.95 0.10
CA THR A 184 -4.70 22.64 0.55
C THR A 184 -3.17 22.63 0.70
N TRP A 185 -2.44 23.26 -0.22
CA TRP A 185 -0.98 23.40 -0.11
C TRP A 185 -0.57 24.26 1.08
N LYS A 186 -1.25 25.40 1.32
CA LYS A 186 -0.98 26.27 2.47
C LYS A 186 -1.30 25.59 3.80
N ASN A 187 -2.39 24.81 3.86
CA ASN A 187 -2.72 23.99 5.03
C ASN A 187 -1.69 22.89 5.27
N ARG A 188 -1.19 22.25 4.21
CA ARG A 188 -0.10 21.27 4.30
C ARG A 188 1.19 21.90 4.82
N LYS A 189 1.56 23.10 4.34
CA LYS A 189 2.76 23.82 4.79
C LYS A 189 2.67 24.24 6.26
N ARG A 190 1.49 24.68 6.73
CA ARG A 190 1.28 24.99 8.16
C ARG A 190 1.50 23.79 9.07
N ARG A 191 1.09 22.59 8.63
CA ARG A 191 1.33 21.35 9.40
C ARG A 191 2.80 20.96 9.47
N GLN A 192 3.65 21.41 8.55
CA GLN A 192 5.08 21.10 8.60
C GLN A 192 5.82 21.93 9.66
N ALA A 193 5.42 23.19 9.87
CA ALA A 193 6.07 24.08 10.84
C ALA A 193 5.86 23.66 12.31
N THR A 194 4.87 22.82 12.62
CA THR A 194 4.60 22.38 14.00
C THR A 194 5.44 21.20 14.47
N TRP A 195 6.15 20.48 13.58
CA TRP A 195 6.94 19.31 13.99
C TRP A 195 8.32 19.67 14.54
N GLU A 196 8.93 20.77 14.11
CA GLU A 196 10.27 21.17 14.59
C GLU A 196 10.31 21.71 16.04
N HIS A 197 9.15 21.89 16.68
CA HIS A 197 9.09 22.27 18.10
C HIS A 197 8.68 21.13 19.04
N ALA A 198 8.26 19.98 18.52
CA ALA A 198 7.91 18.83 19.35
C ALA A 198 9.15 18.06 19.82
N ASP A 199 10.23 18.07 19.04
CA ASP A 199 11.42 17.23 19.30
C ASP A 199 12.32 17.74 20.44
N HIS A 200 12.16 19.00 20.89
CA HIS A 200 12.93 19.55 22.01
C HIS A 200 12.25 19.44 23.38
N ALA A 201 10.97 19.06 23.45
CA ALA A 201 10.21 19.10 24.70
C ALA A 201 10.22 17.80 25.51
N THR A 202 10.67 16.67 24.96
CA THR A 202 10.54 15.35 25.62
C THR A 202 11.85 14.78 26.20
N ALA A 203 12.95 15.51 26.18
CA ALA A 203 14.28 15.01 26.59
C ALA A 203 14.57 14.98 28.11
N TRP A 204 13.69 15.48 29.00
CA TRP A 204 14.08 15.77 30.41
C TRP A 204 13.36 15.04 31.55
N ARG A 205 12.61 13.95 31.33
CA ARG A 205 12.14 13.12 32.47
C ARG A 205 12.14 11.63 32.18
N ARG A 206 13.30 10.98 32.40
CA ARG A 206 13.31 9.57 32.83
C ARG A 206 13.76 9.52 34.30
N PRO A 207 12.93 8.99 35.22
CA PRO A 207 13.35 8.72 36.60
C PRO A 207 14.43 7.64 36.61
N VAL A 208 15.49 7.90 37.38
CA VAL A 208 16.55 6.95 37.70
C VAL A 208 15.97 5.90 38.66
N PRO A 209 15.98 4.59 38.33
CA PRO A 209 15.67 3.57 39.30
C PRO A 209 16.84 3.46 40.29
N HIS A 210 16.64 3.95 41.49
CA HIS A 210 17.42 3.51 42.64
C HIS A 210 16.96 2.09 42.98
N ASN A 211 17.79 1.09 42.69
CA ASN A 211 17.89 -0.01 43.64
C ASN A 211 19.29 -0.59 43.68
N LEU A 212 19.66 -0.87 44.93
CA LEU A 212 20.97 -1.02 45.50
C LEU A 212 21.09 -2.49 45.94
N TYR A 213 22.23 -3.11 45.62
CA TYR A 213 22.84 -4.29 46.24
C TYR A 213 22.16 -5.68 46.17
N ASP A 214 22.82 -6.59 45.44
CA ASP A 214 23.46 -7.81 45.99
C ASP A 214 24.45 -8.34 44.93
N VAL A 215 25.76 -8.08 45.06
CA VAL A 215 26.79 -8.93 45.69
C VAL A 215 26.83 -10.36 45.13
N VAL A 216 27.69 -10.61 44.11
CA VAL A 216 28.68 -11.71 44.07
C VAL A 216 29.85 -11.32 43.14
N PRO A 217 31.13 -11.48 43.55
CA PRO A 217 32.33 -11.20 42.73
C PRO A 217 32.91 -12.47 42.06
N TYR A 218 34.02 -12.28 41.33
CA TYR A 218 34.90 -13.24 40.61
C TYR A 218 34.52 -13.47 39.13
N LEU A 219 35.38 -13.35 38.11
CA LEU A 219 36.83 -13.18 37.99
C LEU A 219 37.15 -12.59 36.60
N LEU A 220 38.34 -12.00 36.50
CA LEU A 220 38.95 -11.34 35.36
C LEU A 220 38.91 -12.15 34.05
N SER A 221 38.63 -11.47 32.93
CA SER A 221 39.41 -11.66 31.70
C SER A 221 39.44 -10.37 30.90
N THR A 222 40.62 -9.76 30.89
CA THR A 222 40.96 -8.55 30.14
C THR A 222 41.38 -8.96 28.73
N THR A 223 40.75 -8.41 27.70
CA THR A 223 41.47 -8.16 26.44
C THR A 223 40.97 -6.85 25.82
N GLN A 224 41.72 -5.80 26.13
CA GLN A 224 41.71 -4.52 25.44
C GLN A 224 42.30 -4.71 24.04
N VAL A 225 41.55 -4.37 22.99
CA VAL A 225 42.14 -3.92 21.73
C VAL A 225 41.57 -2.55 21.42
N ASN A 226 42.46 -1.59 21.59
CA ASN A 226 42.35 -0.17 21.30
C ASN A 226 42.91 0.03 19.89
N LEU A 227 42.11 0.49 18.92
CA LEU A 227 42.64 1.16 17.73
C LEU A 227 41.56 2.08 17.13
N ARG A 228 41.53 3.36 17.51
CA ARG A 228 42.26 4.50 16.92
C ARG A 228 41.55 5.08 15.69
N ARG A 229 41.07 6.30 15.88
CA ARG A 229 40.67 7.35 14.92
C ARG A 229 41.16 7.13 13.49
N HIS A 230 40.27 7.33 12.52
CA HIS A 230 40.53 8.31 11.46
C HIS A 230 39.21 8.98 11.06
N LYS A 231 39.15 10.29 11.34
CA LYS A 231 38.19 11.25 10.81
C LYS A 231 38.83 11.76 9.53
N GLU A 232 38.24 11.47 8.38
CA GLU A 232 38.58 12.16 7.13
C GLU A 232 37.31 12.70 6.48
N GLU A 233 37.35 14.01 6.34
CA GLU A 233 36.43 14.90 5.67
C GLU A 233 37.12 15.25 4.35
N PRO A 234 36.48 15.08 3.17
CA PRO A 234 36.97 15.72 1.96
C PRO A 234 36.16 16.98 1.67
N SER A 235 36.93 18.05 1.62
CA SER A 235 36.64 19.41 1.17
C SER A 235 35.99 19.51 -0.21
N LEU A 236 35.07 20.47 -0.31
CA LEU A 236 34.64 21.15 -1.54
C LEU A 236 35.80 21.97 -2.14
N GLN A 237 36.13 21.71 -3.40
CA GLN A 237 36.70 22.66 -4.36
C GLN A 237 36.45 22.10 -5.77
N GLN A 238 35.50 22.67 -6.50
CA GLN A 238 35.74 23.72 -7.50
C GLN A 238 36.51 23.19 -8.72
N GLN A 239 35.77 22.81 -9.77
CA GLN A 239 36.26 23.02 -11.13
C GLN A 239 35.13 23.50 -12.03
N GLU A 240 35.34 24.75 -12.44
CA GLU A 240 34.60 25.55 -13.39
C GLU A 240 35.01 25.17 -14.82
N SER A 241 34.11 25.45 -15.76
CA SER A 241 34.31 25.60 -17.22
C SER A 241 34.55 24.36 -18.08
N ALA A 242 33.60 24.05 -18.96
CA ALA A 242 33.71 24.42 -20.39
C ALA A 242 32.40 24.12 -21.15
N GLN A 243 32.00 25.11 -21.95
CA GLN A 243 31.02 25.02 -23.02
C GLN A 243 31.45 23.98 -24.06
N SER A 244 30.50 23.22 -24.64
CA SER A 244 30.58 22.86 -26.06
C SER A 244 29.21 22.51 -26.64
N SER A 245 28.85 23.30 -27.65
CA SER A 245 27.69 23.15 -28.53
C SER A 245 27.86 22.00 -29.54
N ALA A 246 26.76 21.30 -29.84
CA ALA A 246 26.38 20.67 -31.12
C ALA A 246 25.10 19.86 -30.85
N VAL A 247 23.89 20.21 -31.30
CA VAL A 247 23.38 20.23 -32.68
C VAL A 247 23.89 19.06 -33.51
N ILE A 248 23.22 17.91 -33.42
CA ILE A 248 23.10 16.95 -34.52
C ILE A 248 21.65 16.47 -34.60
N THR A 249 21.00 16.89 -35.67
CA THR A 249 19.77 16.35 -36.22
C THR A 249 20.05 14.93 -36.73
N GLY A 250 19.31 13.93 -36.26
CA GLY A 250 19.48 12.54 -36.67
C GLY A 250 18.13 11.83 -36.79
N THR A 251 17.48 12.01 -37.94
CA THR A 251 16.39 11.15 -38.41
C THR A 251 16.96 9.78 -38.77
N GLY A 252 16.53 8.73 -38.06
CA GLY A 252 16.93 7.35 -38.33
C GLY A 252 15.79 6.38 -38.04
N THR A 253 15.04 6.06 -39.07
CA THR A 253 14.15 4.88 -39.15
C THR A 253 15.02 3.64 -39.34
N PRO A 254 14.71 2.52 -38.67
CA PRO A 254 14.76 1.24 -39.37
C PRO A 254 13.49 0.41 -39.15
N ALA A 255 12.96 -0.07 -40.26
CA ALA A 255 12.13 -1.25 -40.33
C ALA A 255 13.02 -2.49 -40.21
N ASP A 256 12.53 -3.52 -39.50
CA ASP A 256 12.83 -4.96 -39.64
C ASP A 256 12.03 -5.64 -38.50
N SER A 257 10.86 -6.23 -38.72
CA SER A 257 10.59 -7.57 -39.26
C SER A 257 11.39 -8.68 -38.57
N GLU A 258 10.92 -9.14 -37.41
CA GLU A 258 11.23 -10.49 -36.92
C GLU A 258 9.93 -11.28 -36.74
N ASP A 259 9.83 -12.36 -37.52
CA ASP A 259 8.83 -13.41 -37.42
C ASP A 259 8.95 -14.18 -36.09
N PRO A 260 7.84 -14.58 -35.45
CA PRO A 260 7.90 -15.47 -34.30
C PRO A 260 8.18 -16.93 -34.71
N PRO A 261 8.99 -17.67 -33.93
CA PRO A 261 9.27 -19.07 -34.22
C PRO A 261 8.03 -19.95 -33.98
N THR A 262 7.71 -20.75 -34.99
CA THR A 262 6.69 -21.80 -34.94
C THR A 262 7.21 -22.97 -34.10
N TYR A 263 6.63 -23.20 -32.92
CA TYR A 263 6.86 -24.41 -32.13
C TYR A 263 6.00 -25.56 -32.66
N GLN A 264 6.63 -26.56 -33.30
CA GLN A 264 6.00 -27.85 -33.54
C GLN A 264 5.96 -28.66 -32.23
N ALA A 265 4.75 -29.01 -31.79
CA ALA A 265 4.52 -29.97 -30.72
C ALA A 265 4.71 -31.40 -31.25
N ALA A 266 5.74 -32.08 -30.75
CA ALA A 266 5.91 -33.52 -30.95
C ALA A 266 4.92 -34.28 -30.06
N ILE A 267 3.99 -34.99 -30.70
CA ILE A 267 3.06 -35.92 -30.04
C ILE A 267 3.82 -37.24 -29.86
N GLY A 268 4.31 -37.48 -28.64
CA GLY A 268 4.82 -38.78 -28.22
C GLY A 268 3.68 -39.61 -27.64
N SER A 269 3.16 -40.56 -28.42
CA SER A 269 2.29 -41.63 -27.96
C SER A 269 3.17 -42.75 -27.38
N ALA A 270 2.92 -43.14 -26.14
CA ALA A 270 3.47 -44.35 -25.55
C ALA A 270 2.32 -45.25 -25.10
N VAL A 271 2.47 -46.52 -25.50
CA VAL A 271 1.64 -47.70 -25.28
C VAL A 271 1.83 -48.23 -23.86
#